data_AF-A0A819XYX9-F1
#
_entry.id   AF-A0A819XYX9-F1
#
_cell.length_a   1.000
_cell.length_b   1.000
_cell.length_c   1.000
_cell.angle_alpha   90.00
_cell.angle_beta   90.00
_cell.angle_gamma   90.00
#
_symmetry.space_group_name_H-M   'P 1'
#
loop_
_entity.id
_entity.type
_entity.pdbx_description
1 polymer ?
#
loop_
_entity_poly.entity_id
_entity_poly.type
_entity_poly.pdbx_seq_one_letter_code
_entity_poly.pdbx_strand_id
1 'polypeptide(L)'
;VVKTIALREIWFFGLQYTDSKDFPCWLKLNKKVLGQDIKKNSSQPLTFKFRARFFPEEVSEELIQEITQKLFFLQVKESILTDEIYCPPETCVLLASYAMQSKHGDFNEETHRPGSLVNERLLPKRVMEQFQLSPEEWEKRVVNWWKEHRGMLK
;
A
#
# COMPACT_ATOMS: atom_id res chain seq x y z
N VAL A 1 -2.30 16.73 10.70
CA VAL A 1 -2.01 15.44 10.02
C VAL A 1 -0.64 14.93 10.45
N VAL A 2 0.47 15.43 9.88
CA VAL A 2 1.83 14.88 10.13
C VAL A 2 2.24 14.84 11.61
N LYS A 3 1.90 15.87 12.40
CA LYS A 3 2.14 15.88 13.86
C LYS A 3 1.39 14.76 14.60
N THR A 4 0.16 14.47 14.18
CA THR A 4 -0.70 13.44 14.79
C THR A 4 -0.13 12.04 14.60
N ILE A 5 0.50 11.79 13.45
CA ILE A 5 1.12 10.50 13.10
C ILE A 5 2.64 10.48 13.35
N ALA A 6 3.18 11.52 14.01
CA ALA A 6 4.61 11.68 14.29
C ALA A 6 5.55 11.59 13.05
N LEU A 7 5.04 11.94 11.86
CA LEU A 7 5.83 11.94 10.63
C LEU A 7 6.57 13.28 10.46
N ARG A 8 7.88 13.22 10.24
CA ARG A 8 8.80 14.36 10.08
C ARG A 8 9.33 14.49 8.66
N GLU A 9 9.41 13.40 7.91
CA GLU A 9 9.84 13.35 6.50
C GLU A 9 8.76 13.88 5.55
N ILE A 10 8.31 15.11 5.79
CA ILE A 10 7.13 15.71 5.17
C ILE A 10 7.30 15.99 3.67
N TRP A 11 8.54 16.07 3.18
CA TRP A 11 8.87 16.41 1.79
C TRP A 11 8.35 15.38 0.77
N PHE A 12 8.15 14.13 1.20
CA PHE A 12 7.55 13.11 0.34
C PHE A 12 6.04 13.23 0.18
N PHE A 13 5.33 13.83 1.14
CA PHE A 13 3.88 13.68 1.26
C PHE A 13 3.09 14.93 0.88
N GLY A 14 1.85 14.72 0.48
CA GLY A 14 0.87 15.77 0.25
C GLY A 14 -0.54 15.33 0.61
N LEU A 15 -1.47 16.28 0.55
CA LEU A 15 -2.91 16.01 0.65
C LEU A 15 -3.50 16.04 -0.75
N GLN A 16 -3.98 14.90 -1.22
CA GLN A 16 -4.74 14.78 -2.45
C GLN A 16 -6.23 14.97 -2.14
N TYR A 17 -6.95 15.67 -3.00
CA TYR A 17 -8.40 15.83 -2.95
C TYR A 17 -8.98 15.68 -4.36
N THR A 18 -10.29 15.57 -4.46
CA THR A 18 -11.01 15.59 -5.74
C THR A 18 -11.59 16.99 -5.96
N ASP A 19 -11.30 17.61 -7.10
CA ASP A 19 -11.84 18.93 -7.43
C ASP A 19 -13.31 18.87 -7.87
N SER A 20 -13.92 20.03 -8.12
CA SER A 20 -15.32 20.12 -8.57
C SER A 20 -15.62 19.38 -9.90
N LYS A 21 -14.57 19.04 -10.66
CA LYS A 21 -14.63 18.37 -11.97
C LYS A 21 -14.22 16.89 -11.90
N ASP A 22 -14.13 16.33 -10.69
CA ASP A 22 -13.75 14.94 -10.44
C ASP A 22 -12.28 14.59 -10.79
N PHE A 23 -11.40 15.59 -10.89
CA PHE A 23 -9.96 15.36 -11.06
C PHE A 23 -9.22 15.27 -9.73
N PRO A 24 -8.24 14.35 -9.62
CA PRO A 24 -7.35 14.31 -8.46
C PRO A 24 -6.41 15.52 -8.49
N CYS A 25 -6.43 16.30 -7.40
CA CYS A 25 -5.63 17.50 -7.23
C CYS A 25 -4.83 17.46 -5.92
N TRP A 26 -3.71 18.16 -5.87
CA TRP A 26 -2.88 18.28 -4.68
C TRP A 26 -3.11 19.63 -3.99
N LEU A 27 -3.35 19.60 -2.68
CA LEU A 27 -3.54 20.78 -1.86
C LEU A 27 -2.28 21.63 -1.85
N LYS A 28 -2.43 22.92 -2.18
CA LYS A 28 -1.36 23.92 -2.11
C LYS A 28 -1.31 24.49 -0.70
N LEU A 29 -0.20 24.26 0.01
CA LEU A 29 -0.06 24.66 1.42
C LEU A 29 -0.01 26.19 1.61
N ASN A 30 0.31 26.95 0.57
CA ASN A 30 0.35 28.41 0.58
C ASN A 30 -1.00 29.08 0.24
N LYS A 31 -2.09 28.30 0.05
CA LYS A 31 -3.43 28.81 -0.25
C LYS A 31 -4.44 28.35 0.80
N LYS A 32 -5.46 29.16 1.07
CA LYS A 32 -6.59 28.77 1.94
C LYS A 32 -7.28 27.53 1.38
N VAL A 33 -7.55 26.54 2.23
CA VAL A 33 -8.18 25.26 1.83
C VAL A 33 -9.51 25.48 1.09
N LEU A 34 -10.40 26.30 1.65
CA LEU A 34 -11.70 26.61 1.04
C LEU A 34 -11.63 27.40 -0.27
N GLY A 35 -10.44 27.92 -0.62
CA GLY A 35 -10.19 28.63 -1.88
C GLY A 35 -9.61 27.74 -3.00
N GLN A 36 -9.55 26.42 -2.81
CA GLN A 36 -8.90 25.49 -3.74
C GLN A 36 -9.86 24.50 -4.42
N ASP A 37 -10.97 25.00 -4.98
CA ASP A 37 -11.97 24.26 -5.78
C ASP A 37 -12.19 22.79 -5.39
N ILE A 38 -12.33 22.53 -4.09
CA ILE A 38 -12.48 21.18 -3.53
C ILE A 38 -13.92 20.77 -3.74
N LYS A 39 -14.17 19.53 -4.20
CA LYS A 39 -15.52 18.99 -4.32
C LYS A 39 -16.23 19.06 -2.97
N LYS A 40 -17.35 19.79 -2.93
CA LYS A 40 -18.18 19.96 -1.73
C LYS A 40 -19.41 19.08 -1.85
N ASN A 41 -19.59 18.21 -0.87
CA ASN A 41 -20.83 17.48 -0.68
C ASN A 41 -21.50 18.06 0.57
N SER A 42 -22.70 18.63 0.45
CA SER A 42 -23.38 19.35 1.54
C SER A 42 -23.63 18.51 2.80
N SER A 43 -23.57 17.19 2.69
CA SER A 43 -23.79 16.22 3.76
C SER A 43 -22.52 15.50 4.23
N GLN A 44 -21.33 15.81 3.69
CA GLN A 44 -20.09 15.10 4.02
C GLN A 44 -18.94 16.06 4.30
N PRO A 45 -18.01 15.70 5.20
CA PRO A 45 -16.78 16.47 5.41
C PRO A 45 -15.95 16.51 4.14
N LEU A 46 -15.06 17.51 4.04
CA LEU A 46 -14.07 17.56 2.98
C LEU A 46 -13.14 16.35 3.08
N THR A 47 -13.03 15.58 1.99
CA THR A 47 -12.23 14.37 1.94
C THR A 47 -10.84 14.68 1.39
N PHE A 48 -9.81 14.29 2.15
CA PHE A 48 -8.41 14.35 1.73
C PHE A 48 -7.76 12.98 1.89
N LYS A 49 -6.89 12.62 0.94
CA LYS A 49 -6.02 11.45 1.02
C LYS A 49 -4.60 11.94 1.30
N PHE A 50 -4.03 11.54 2.44
CA PHE A 50 -2.61 11.76 2.72
C PHE A 50 -1.80 10.69 1.99
N ARG A 51 -1.00 11.10 1.00
CA ARG A 51 -0.28 10.21 0.08
C ARG A 51 1.12 10.72 -0.20
N ALA A 52 2.04 9.81 -0.50
CA ALA A 52 3.33 10.15 -1.06
C ALA A 52 3.11 10.74 -2.46
N ARG A 53 3.63 11.94 -2.68
CA ARG A 53 3.63 12.65 -3.97
C ARG A 53 4.96 12.48 -4.69
N PHE A 54 6.04 12.39 -3.93
CA PHE A 54 7.40 12.21 -4.42
C PHE A 54 7.95 10.91 -3.81
N PHE A 55 8.75 10.20 -4.60
CA PHE A 55 9.39 8.96 -4.19
C PHE A 55 10.89 9.22 -4.03
N PRO A 56 11.56 8.57 -3.05
CA PRO A 56 13.02 8.60 -2.94
C PRO A 56 13.64 7.94 -4.18
N GLU A 57 14.89 8.29 -4.46
CA GLU A 57 15.71 7.60 -5.46
C GLU A 57 16.13 6.23 -4.90
N GLU A 58 16.58 6.19 -3.65
CA GLU A 58 17.01 4.97 -2.96
C GLU A 58 16.29 4.78 -1.61
N VAL A 59 15.28 3.90 -1.61
CA VAL A 59 14.40 3.66 -0.44
C VAL A 59 15.16 3.27 0.82
N SER A 60 16.20 2.44 0.67
CA SER A 60 16.96 1.90 1.80
C SER A 60 17.85 2.92 2.50
N GLU A 61 18.22 4.00 1.82
CA GLU A 61 19.08 5.06 2.35
C GLU A 61 18.28 6.29 2.80
N GLU A 62 17.19 6.59 2.09
CA GLU A 62 16.46 7.85 2.28
C GLU A 62 15.27 7.76 3.25
N LEU A 63 14.66 6.58 3.43
CA LEU A 63 13.52 6.44 4.33
C LEU A 63 13.95 6.15 5.76
N ILE A 64 13.85 7.16 6.62
CA ILE A 64 14.40 7.12 7.97
C ILE A 64 13.40 6.56 8.98
N GLN A 65 12.16 7.05 8.98
CA GLN A 65 11.18 6.66 9.99
C GLN A 65 10.36 5.44 9.55
N GLU A 66 10.11 4.52 10.49
CA GLU A 66 9.23 3.36 10.28
C GLU A 66 7.83 3.76 9.76
N ILE A 67 7.28 4.88 10.26
CA ILE A 67 5.98 5.37 9.78
C ILE A 67 6.04 5.80 8.30
N THR A 68 7.15 6.38 7.86
CA THR A 68 7.36 6.77 6.48
C THR A 68 7.48 5.53 5.59
N GLN A 69 8.34 4.58 5.98
CA GLN A 69 8.49 3.30 5.29
C GLN A 69 7.14 2.57 5.16
N LYS A 70 6.37 2.49 6.25
CA LYS A 70 5.04 1.88 6.26
C LYS A 70 4.07 2.55 5.28
N LEU A 71 4.03 3.88 5.25
CA LEU A 71 3.12 4.59 4.35
C LEU A 71 3.51 4.41 2.87
N PHE A 72 4.80 4.41 2.56
CA PHE A 72 5.30 4.09 1.22
C PHE A 72 4.94 2.67 0.82
N PHE A 73 5.25 1.69 1.68
CA PHE A 73 4.91 0.29 1.46
C PHE A 73 3.43 0.10 1.16
N LEU A 74 2.55 0.66 1.99
CA LEU A 74 1.11 0.53 1.81
C LEU A 74 0.63 1.14 0.50
N GLN A 75 1.17 2.30 0.10
CA GLN A 75 0.80 2.98 -1.13
C GLN A 75 1.28 2.20 -2.38
N VAL A 76 2.54 1.78 -2.40
CA VAL A 76 3.10 0.99 -3.52
C VAL A 76 2.38 -0.34 -3.65
N LYS A 77 2.12 -1.02 -2.52
CA LYS A 77 1.35 -2.27 -2.50
C LYS A 77 -0.06 -2.06 -3.07
N GLU A 78 -0.74 -0.98 -2.71
CA GLU A 78 -2.07 -0.65 -3.26
C GLU A 78 -2.00 -0.47 -4.79
N SER A 79 -1.05 0.33 -5.29
CA SER A 79 -0.88 0.59 -6.72
C SER A 79 -0.49 -0.66 -7.52
N ILE A 80 0.29 -1.59 -6.97
CA ILE A 80 0.55 -2.89 -7.61
C ILE A 80 -0.72 -3.73 -7.66
N LEU A 81 -1.46 -3.82 -6.56
CA LEU A 81 -2.68 -4.64 -6.48
C LEU A 81 -3.81 -4.13 -7.38
N THR A 82 -3.88 -2.82 -7.63
CA THR A 82 -4.84 -2.19 -8.55
C THR A 82 -4.38 -2.18 -10.01
N ASP A 83 -3.22 -2.77 -10.33
CA ASP A 83 -2.57 -2.73 -11.64
C ASP A 83 -2.27 -1.28 -12.14
N GLU A 84 -2.20 -0.29 -11.24
CA GLU A 84 -1.65 1.04 -11.57
C GLU A 84 -0.15 0.96 -11.87
N ILE A 85 0.56 0.09 -11.15
CA ILE A 85 1.95 -0.27 -11.40
C ILE A 85 1.97 -1.71 -11.92
N TYR A 86 2.47 -1.88 -13.15
CA TYR A 86 2.70 -3.21 -13.68
C TYR A 86 3.77 -3.93 -12.86
N CYS A 87 3.45 -5.16 -12.45
CA CYS A 87 4.39 -6.05 -11.79
C CYS A 87 4.26 -7.45 -12.40
N PRO A 88 5.38 -8.10 -12.77
CA PRO A 88 5.34 -9.45 -13.33
C PRO A 88 4.87 -10.47 -12.27
N PRO A 89 4.26 -11.59 -12.68
CA PRO A 89 3.67 -12.57 -11.77
C PRO A 89 4.61 -13.08 -10.67
N GLU A 90 5.86 -13.39 -11.02
CA GLU A 90 6.87 -13.92 -10.11
C GLU A 90 7.18 -12.92 -8.99
N THR A 91 7.36 -11.64 -9.37
CA THR A 91 7.59 -10.55 -8.42
C THR A 91 6.35 -10.28 -7.57
N CYS A 92 5.13 -10.38 -8.12
CA CYS A 92 3.90 -10.23 -7.32
C CYS A 92 3.81 -11.26 -6.20
N VAL A 93 4.13 -12.53 -6.48
CA VAL A 93 4.11 -13.60 -5.47
C VAL A 93 5.15 -13.33 -4.39
N LEU A 94 6.36 -12.93 -4.77
CA LEU A 94 7.42 -12.59 -3.82
C LEU A 94 7.02 -11.38 -2.95
N LEU A 95 6.49 -10.31 -3.55
CA LEU A 95 6.02 -9.13 -2.81
C LEU A 95 4.85 -9.47 -1.88
N ALA A 96 3.94 -10.34 -2.29
CA ALA A 96 2.85 -10.82 -1.44
C ALA A 96 3.39 -11.55 -0.20
N SER A 97 4.46 -12.34 -0.35
CA SER A 97 5.08 -13.03 0.78
C SER A 97 5.73 -12.07 1.78
N TYR A 98 6.43 -11.03 1.30
CA TYR A 98 6.94 -9.96 2.17
C TYR A 98 5.81 -9.18 2.85
N ALA A 99 4.69 -8.95 2.15
CA ALA A 99 3.53 -8.29 2.74
C ALA A 99 2.90 -9.13 3.86
N MET A 100 2.90 -10.46 3.75
CA MET A 100 2.46 -11.34 4.83
C MET A 100 3.42 -11.29 6.01
N GLN A 101 4.73 -11.31 5.77
CA GLN A 101 5.74 -11.15 6.83
C GLN A 101 5.59 -9.81 7.58
N SER A 102 5.45 -8.70 6.87
CA SER A 102 5.29 -7.38 7.51
C SER A 102 3.97 -7.27 8.29
N LYS A 103 2.88 -7.88 7.80
CA LYS A 103 1.57 -7.85 8.48
C LYS A 103 1.52 -8.80 9.69
N HIS A 104 1.79 -10.08 9.46
CA HIS A 104 1.54 -11.16 10.41
C HIS A 104 2.79 -11.53 11.22
N GLY A 105 3.99 -11.33 10.67
CA GLY A 105 5.26 -11.74 11.26
C GLY A 105 5.68 -13.11 10.74
N ASP A 106 6.48 -13.84 11.50
CA ASP A 106 6.91 -15.18 11.12
C ASP A 106 5.73 -16.13 10.92
N PHE A 107 5.78 -16.91 9.83
CA PHE A 107 4.80 -17.96 9.58
C PHE A 107 4.84 -19.03 10.68
N ASN A 108 3.66 -19.47 11.11
CA ASN A 108 3.46 -20.53 12.09
C ASN A 108 2.30 -21.43 11.64
N GLU A 109 2.57 -22.73 11.47
CA GLU A 109 1.62 -23.73 10.97
C GLU A 109 0.40 -23.95 11.90
N GLU A 110 0.54 -23.70 13.19
CA GLU A 110 -0.55 -23.88 14.16
C GLU A 110 -1.60 -22.76 14.02
N THR A 111 -1.14 -21.54 13.74
CA THR A 111 -1.99 -20.34 13.65
C THR A 111 -2.43 -20.02 12.22
N HIS A 112 -1.58 -20.29 11.23
CA HIS A 112 -1.82 -19.97 9.81
C HIS A 112 -2.22 -21.22 9.04
N ARG A 113 -3.43 -21.71 9.32
CA ARG A 113 -4.02 -22.87 8.64
C ARG A 113 -4.36 -22.53 7.18
N PRO A 114 -4.49 -23.54 6.29
CA PRO A 114 -4.95 -23.32 4.92
C PRO A 114 -6.27 -22.54 4.89
N GLY A 115 -6.33 -21.51 4.04
CA GLY A 115 -7.48 -20.61 3.94
C GLY A 115 -7.43 -19.42 4.91
N SER A 116 -6.42 -19.33 5.77
CA SER A 116 -6.25 -18.19 6.69
C SER A 116 -6.03 -16.86 5.95
N LEU A 117 -5.58 -16.91 4.70
CA LEU A 117 -5.33 -15.73 3.87
C LEU A 117 -6.48 -15.38 2.92
N VAL A 118 -7.66 -16.02 3.04
CA VAL A 118 -8.80 -15.79 2.13
C VAL A 118 -9.27 -14.34 2.06
N ASN A 119 -9.10 -13.58 3.15
CA ASN A 119 -9.47 -12.16 3.22
C ASN A 119 -8.35 -11.22 2.77
N GLU A 120 -7.17 -11.74 2.46
CA GLU A 120 -6.04 -10.94 1.99
C GLU A 120 -6.12 -10.75 0.48
N ARG A 121 -5.93 -9.50 0.05
CA ARG A 121 -5.71 -9.22 -1.38
C ARG A 121 -4.25 -9.50 -1.71
N LEU A 122 -3.95 -10.76 -2.04
CA LEU A 122 -2.58 -11.25 -2.27
C LEU A 122 -1.99 -10.76 -3.59
N LEU A 123 -2.75 -10.84 -4.68
CA LEU A 123 -2.24 -10.63 -6.05
C LEU A 123 -3.15 -9.69 -6.87
N PRO A 124 -2.63 -9.03 -7.91
CA PRO A 124 -3.44 -8.31 -8.89
C PRO A 124 -4.36 -9.28 -9.65
N LYS A 125 -5.54 -8.81 -10.08
CA LYS A 125 -6.53 -9.64 -10.80
C LYS A 125 -5.94 -10.27 -12.05
N ARG A 126 -5.19 -9.48 -12.82
CA ARG A 126 -4.49 -9.93 -14.02
C ARG A 126 -3.61 -11.14 -13.78
N VAL A 127 -2.86 -11.17 -12.67
CA VAL A 127 -1.98 -12.31 -12.33
C VAL A 127 -2.80 -13.54 -11.99
N MET A 128 -3.89 -13.38 -11.23
CA MET A 128 -4.74 -14.51 -10.86
C MET A 128 -5.45 -15.12 -12.08
N GLU A 129 -5.88 -14.28 -13.03
CA GLU A 129 -6.62 -14.70 -14.22
C GLU A 129 -5.72 -15.28 -15.33
N GLN A 130 -4.44 -14.90 -15.35
CA GLN A 130 -3.48 -15.37 -16.36
C GLN A 130 -3.11 -16.86 -16.22
N PHE A 131 -3.17 -17.41 -15.01
CA PHE A 131 -2.81 -18.80 -14.73
C PHE A 131 -4.04 -19.59 -14.29
N GLN A 132 -4.13 -20.86 -14.71
CA GLN A 132 -5.20 -21.78 -14.30
C GLN A 132 -4.94 -22.32 -12.88
N LEU A 133 -4.79 -21.42 -11.90
CA LEU A 133 -4.55 -21.77 -10.50
C LEU A 133 -5.73 -21.34 -9.63
N SER A 134 -6.09 -22.18 -8.67
CA SER A 134 -7.09 -21.86 -7.66
C SER A 134 -6.55 -20.83 -6.64
N PRO A 135 -7.43 -20.11 -5.92
CA PRO A 135 -7.00 -19.24 -4.82
C PRO A 135 -6.15 -19.96 -3.76
N GLU A 136 -6.45 -21.23 -3.47
CA GLU A 136 -5.70 -22.05 -2.52
C GLU A 136 -4.29 -22.39 -3.02
N GLU A 137 -4.14 -22.62 -4.33
CA GLU A 137 -2.83 -22.86 -4.95
C GLU A 137 -1.97 -21.59 -4.93
N TRP A 138 -2.58 -20.42 -5.16
CA TRP A 138 -1.89 -19.14 -5.01
C TRP A 138 -1.48 -18.89 -3.56
N GLU A 139 -2.37 -19.13 -2.61
CA GLU A 139 -2.06 -19.04 -1.17
C GLU A 139 -0.87 -19.92 -0.82
N LYS A 140 -0.86 -21.18 -1.26
CA LYS A 140 0.24 -22.11 -1.02
C LYS A 140 1.58 -21.59 -1.57
N ARG A 141 1.58 -20.99 -2.77
CA ARG A 141 2.79 -20.39 -3.35
C ARG A 141 3.30 -19.22 -2.51
N VAL A 142 2.41 -18.33 -2.08
CA VAL A 142 2.78 -17.19 -1.23
C VAL A 142 3.30 -17.66 0.12
N VAL A 143 2.64 -18.63 0.74
CA VAL A 143 3.04 -19.23 2.03
C VAL A 143 4.41 -19.90 1.94
N ASN A 144 4.70 -20.62 0.85
CA ASN A 144 6.01 -21.23 0.66
C ASN A 144 7.14 -20.19 0.69
N TRP A 145 6.95 -19.04 0.01
CA TRP A 145 7.92 -17.94 0.09
C TRP A 145 7.92 -17.24 1.45
N TRP A 146 6.77 -17.12 2.11
CA TRP A 146 6.67 -16.47 3.42
C TRP A 146 7.47 -17.24 4.49
N LYS A 147 7.49 -18.58 4.42
CA LYS A 147 8.32 -19.42 5.30
C LYS A 147 9.82 -19.09 5.22
N GLU A 148 10.31 -18.64 4.06
CA GLU A 148 11.72 -18.28 3.86
C GLU A 148 12.10 -16.95 4.54
N HIS A 149 11.13 -16.12 4.93
CA HIS A 149 11.38 -14.82 5.56
C HIS A 149 11.47 -14.90 7.09
N ARG A 150 11.51 -16.11 7.66
CA ARG A 150 11.51 -16.31 9.11
C ARG A 150 12.67 -15.58 9.79
N GLY A 151 12.36 -14.84 10.85
CA GLY A 151 13.33 -14.02 11.59
C GLY A 151 13.52 -12.61 11.02
N MET A 152 12.89 -12.28 9.89
CA MET A 152 12.86 -10.92 9.37
C MET A 152 11.91 -10.05 10.21
N LEU A 153 12.40 -8.90 10.67
CA LEU A 153 11.57 -7.93 11.40
C LEU A 153 10.51 -7.32 10.47
N LYS A 154 9.40 -6.87 11.07
CA LYS A 154 8.23 -6.32 10.37
C LYS A 154 8.48 -4.97 9.73
#